data_AF-A0A5R8KFI2-F1
#
_entry.id   AF-A0A5R8KFI2-F1
#
_cell.length_a   1.000
_cell.length_b   1.000
_cell.length_c   1.000
_cell.angle_alpha   90.00
_cell.angle_beta   90.00
_cell.angle_gamma   90.00
#
_symmetry.space_group_name_H-M   'P 1'
#
loop_
_entity.id
_entity.type
_entity.pdbx_description
1 polymer ?
#
loop_
_entity_poly.entity_id
_entity_poly.type
_entity_poly.pdbx_seq_one_letter_code
_entity_poly.pdbx_strand_id
1 'polypeptide(L)'
;MRILITNNTLDERAGTELYVRDVAFALRAMGHEPVCFSMKLGEVAAELEAGGVRVVTDLARAHGPFDVIHGHHRIETTLAAMAYPQVPVISFCHGPKIWPESPCTMPSVVQYVAVDEACRERLITEGVAEERIVRLLNFVDLSRFPPRRPLPVKPRKALVFSNNADVGGHLSVIEETCGRFEVTVEVIGRASGKVSADPGTLMAEYDVVFAKARAAIEAMAVGCAVIQCDYFGVGWLVTSEKFDALRPLNFGYQSMDQPLTVEHLSSQMAAYDAADAAVVSARIRAEASLDQFVPQLLDVYERALGVSVPAFDPWEAAADFLKEQMEQAKEAQHRLPLMEVHLEDARRKVSTLREKAAGLKTKNERLKEQLSKQQKQGRKAWWKRSFLR
;
A
#
# COMPACT_ATOMS: atom_id res chain seq x y z
N MET A 1 7.56 -23.07 -18.09
CA MET A 1 6.36 -22.35 -18.58
C MET A 1 6.76 -20.99 -19.10
N ARG A 2 6.06 -20.47 -20.10
CA ARG A 2 6.17 -19.12 -20.61
C ARG A 2 4.97 -18.29 -20.16
N ILE A 3 5.22 -17.24 -19.40
CA ILE A 3 4.20 -16.48 -18.67
C ILE A 3 4.17 -15.05 -19.20
N LEU A 4 3.01 -14.57 -19.63
CA LEU A 4 2.81 -13.15 -19.93
C LEU A 4 2.29 -12.46 -18.66
N ILE A 5 3.07 -11.54 -18.10
CA ILE A 5 2.72 -10.78 -16.90
C ILE A 5 2.33 -9.36 -17.31
N THR A 6 1.12 -8.91 -17.01
CA THR A 6 0.66 -7.56 -17.35
C THR A 6 0.78 -6.61 -16.17
N ASN A 7 0.92 -5.31 -16.40
CA ASN A 7 0.79 -4.29 -15.36
C ASN A 7 0.41 -2.92 -15.95
N ASN A 8 -0.40 -2.13 -15.24
CA ASN A 8 -0.79 -0.77 -15.63
C ASN A 8 0.41 0.11 -15.95
N THR A 9 1.46 0.06 -15.12
CA THR A 9 2.76 0.63 -15.48
C THR A 9 3.89 -0.34 -15.11
N LEU A 10 5.04 -0.18 -15.74
CA LEU A 10 6.34 -0.66 -15.25
C LEU A 10 7.32 0.52 -15.26
N ASP A 11 6.81 1.67 -14.82
CA ASP A 11 7.50 2.94 -14.84
C ASP A 11 8.23 3.18 -13.52
N GLU A 12 7.47 3.51 -12.49
CA GLU A 12 8.06 3.92 -11.21
C GLU A 12 7.94 2.81 -10.16
N ARG A 13 8.73 2.93 -9.10
CA ARG A 13 8.71 2.00 -7.95
C ARG A 13 7.44 2.15 -7.12
N ALA A 14 6.40 1.41 -7.50
CA ALA A 14 5.15 1.27 -6.77
C ALA A 14 4.83 -0.21 -6.47
N GLY A 15 3.74 -0.45 -5.73
CA GLY A 15 3.49 -1.73 -5.06
C GLY A 15 3.35 -2.91 -6.01
N THR A 16 2.57 -2.75 -7.08
CA THR A 16 2.33 -3.79 -8.09
C THR A 16 3.49 -3.90 -9.08
N GLU A 17 4.19 -2.81 -9.38
CA GLU A 17 5.40 -2.82 -10.20
C GLU A 17 6.52 -3.63 -9.54
N LEU A 18 6.77 -3.38 -8.25
CA LEU A 18 7.73 -4.16 -7.48
C LEU A 18 7.26 -5.60 -7.26
N TYR A 19 5.96 -5.85 -7.23
CA TYR A 19 5.40 -7.21 -7.19
C TYR A 19 5.77 -7.99 -8.46
N VAL A 20 5.46 -7.41 -9.63
CA VAL A 20 5.80 -8.01 -10.93
C VAL A 20 7.30 -8.24 -11.05
N ARG A 21 8.11 -7.28 -10.61
CA ARG A 21 9.57 -7.39 -10.60
C ARG A 21 10.06 -8.60 -9.79
N ASP A 22 9.62 -8.74 -8.55
CA ASP A 22 10.08 -9.85 -7.69
C ASP A 22 9.57 -11.21 -8.19
N VAL A 23 8.32 -11.29 -8.63
CA VAL A 23 7.74 -12.53 -9.20
C VAL A 23 8.45 -12.92 -10.48
N ALA A 24 8.69 -11.98 -11.40
CA ALA A 24 9.36 -12.29 -12.67
C ALA A 24 10.78 -12.80 -12.44
N PHE A 25 11.55 -12.20 -11.52
CA PHE A 25 12.88 -12.71 -11.19
C PHE A 25 12.84 -14.09 -10.55
N ALA A 26 11.92 -14.35 -9.63
CA ALA A 26 11.78 -15.66 -9.02
C ALA A 26 11.39 -16.75 -10.03
N LEU A 27 10.41 -16.48 -10.89
CA LEU A 27 10.00 -17.40 -11.96
C LEU A 27 11.17 -17.69 -12.92
N ARG A 28 11.94 -16.66 -13.30
CA ARG A 28 13.12 -16.82 -14.14
C ARG A 28 14.20 -17.68 -13.47
N ALA A 29 14.46 -17.46 -12.19
CA ALA A 29 15.44 -18.23 -11.42
C ALA A 29 15.07 -19.72 -11.35
N MET A 30 13.77 -20.05 -11.40
CA MET A 30 13.24 -21.41 -11.47
C MET A 30 13.18 -21.99 -12.90
N GLY A 31 13.68 -21.28 -13.91
CA GLY A 31 13.73 -21.75 -15.30
C GLY A 31 12.44 -21.50 -16.10
N HIS A 32 11.51 -20.69 -15.60
CA HIS A 32 10.38 -20.21 -16.38
C HIS A 32 10.77 -19.00 -17.26
N GLU A 33 9.93 -18.68 -18.23
CA GLU A 33 10.14 -17.60 -19.20
C GLU A 33 9.09 -16.50 -19.03
N PRO A 34 9.24 -15.60 -18.05
CA PRO A 34 8.36 -14.46 -17.90
C PRO A 34 8.62 -13.41 -19.00
N VAL A 35 7.54 -12.87 -19.54
CA VAL A 35 7.52 -11.68 -20.40
C VAL A 35 6.59 -10.67 -19.76
N CYS A 36 7.09 -9.46 -19.48
CA CYS A 36 6.29 -8.41 -18.87
C CYS A 36 5.73 -7.46 -19.92
N PHE A 37 4.44 -7.14 -19.83
CA PHE A 37 3.76 -6.20 -20.71
C PHE A 37 3.19 -5.03 -19.91
N SER A 38 3.47 -3.81 -20.38
CA SER A 38 2.83 -2.60 -19.89
C SER A 38 2.88 -1.52 -20.95
N MET A 39 1.87 -0.65 -20.99
CA MET A 39 1.83 0.47 -21.93
C MET A 39 2.76 1.62 -21.53
N LYS A 40 3.20 1.67 -20.27
CA LYS A 40 4.09 2.71 -19.75
C LYS A 40 5.31 2.08 -19.07
N LEU A 41 6.50 2.31 -19.63
CA LEU A 41 7.77 1.78 -19.12
C LEU A 41 8.64 2.88 -18.52
N GLY A 42 9.53 2.48 -17.62
CA GLY A 42 10.49 3.37 -16.96
C GLY A 42 11.50 2.58 -16.12
N GLU A 43 11.77 3.06 -14.90
CA GLU A 43 12.78 2.50 -14.00
C GLU A 43 12.58 1.00 -13.73
N VAL A 44 11.36 0.56 -13.44
CA VAL A 44 11.10 -0.86 -13.12
C VAL A 44 11.25 -1.75 -14.36
N ALA A 45 10.82 -1.28 -15.52
CA ALA A 45 11.06 -1.97 -16.79
C ALA A 45 12.56 -2.13 -17.09
N ALA A 46 13.35 -1.06 -16.89
CA ALA A 46 14.80 -1.12 -17.08
C ALA A 46 15.47 -2.11 -16.11
N GLU A 47 15.00 -2.17 -14.86
CA GLU A 47 15.47 -3.14 -13.87
C GLU A 47 15.15 -4.58 -14.29
N LEU A 48 13.92 -4.85 -14.75
CA LEU A 48 13.50 -6.14 -15.29
C LEU A 48 14.37 -6.58 -16.48
N GLU A 49 14.60 -5.68 -17.44
CA GLU A 49 15.43 -5.96 -18.62
C GLU A 49 16.90 -6.24 -18.26
N ALA A 50 17.47 -5.45 -17.35
CA ALA A 50 18.82 -5.69 -16.83
C ALA A 50 18.92 -7.04 -16.10
N GLY A 51 17.83 -7.44 -15.42
CA GLY A 51 17.66 -8.77 -14.84
C GLY A 51 17.22 -9.84 -15.84
N GLY A 52 17.34 -9.58 -17.16
CA GLY A 52 17.12 -10.50 -18.28
C GLY A 52 15.69 -10.99 -18.47
N VAL A 53 14.71 -10.27 -17.92
CA VAL A 53 13.29 -10.47 -18.21
C VAL A 53 12.92 -9.61 -19.42
N ARG A 54 12.23 -10.18 -20.41
CA ARG A 54 11.78 -9.42 -21.58
C ARG A 54 10.62 -8.50 -21.18
N VAL A 55 10.70 -7.23 -21.52
CA VAL A 55 9.64 -6.24 -21.30
C VAL A 55 9.15 -5.69 -22.65
N VAL A 56 7.84 -5.54 -22.83
CA VAL A 56 7.24 -5.07 -24.09
C VAL A 56 6.13 -4.05 -23.85
N THR A 57 6.01 -3.08 -24.76
CA THR A 57 4.87 -2.14 -24.85
C THR A 57 3.83 -2.54 -25.89
N ASP A 58 4.16 -3.53 -26.72
CA ASP A 58 3.35 -4.00 -27.83
C ASP A 58 3.25 -5.52 -27.76
N LEU A 59 2.02 -6.03 -27.60
CA LEU A 59 1.75 -7.45 -27.50
C LEU A 59 2.14 -8.22 -28.76
N ALA A 60 2.18 -7.58 -29.93
CA ALA A 60 2.68 -8.20 -31.16
C ALA A 60 4.18 -8.57 -31.07
N ARG A 61 4.92 -7.91 -30.17
CA ARG A 61 6.35 -8.15 -29.90
C ARG A 61 6.59 -9.04 -28.69
N ALA A 62 5.54 -9.49 -27.99
CA ALA A 62 5.69 -10.41 -26.87
C ALA A 62 6.13 -11.81 -27.36
N HIS A 63 5.72 -12.16 -28.59
CA HIS A 63 5.90 -13.44 -29.30
C HIS A 63 5.36 -14.63 -28.51
N GLY A 64 4.34 -15.35 -28.98
CA GLY A 64 3.83 -16.56 -28.31
C GLY A 64 4.60 -17.84 -28.66
N PRO A 65 4.10 -19.03 -28.25
CA PRO A 65 2.91 -19.25 -27.43
C PRO A 65 3.17 -18.98 -25.94
N PHE A 66 2.16 -18.51 -25.21
CA PHE A 66 2.17 -18.39 -23.75
C PHE A 66 1.37 -19.54 -23.13
N ASP A 67 1.83 -20.03 -21.99
CA ASP A 67 1.11 -21.05 -21.23
C ASP A 67 0.01 -20.41 -20.38
N VAL A 68 0.29 -19.26 -19.77
CA VAL A 68 -0.65 -18.54 -18.89
C VAL A 68 -0.42 -17.04 -18.95
N ILE A 69 -1.50 -16.27 -18.74
CA ILE A 69 -1.43 -14.82 -18.50
C ILE A 69 -1.60 -14.56 -17.01
N HIS A 70 -0.57 -13.98 -16.39
CA HIS A 70 -0.60 -13.40 -15.05
C HIS A 70 -1.07 -11.94 -15.16
N GLY A 71 -2.37 -11.73 -15.01
CA GLY A 71 -3.01 -10.45 -15.25
C GLY A 71 -3.01 -9.53 -14.03
N HIS A 72 -2.27 -8.43 -14.09
CA HIS A 72 -2.49 -7.29 -13.18
C HIS A 72 -3.17 -6.13 -13.91
N HIS A 73 -4.10 -5.49 -13.20
CA HIS A 73 -4.92 -4.37 -13.64
C HIS A 73 -5.82 -4.70 -14.84
N ARG A 74 -7.01 -4.10 -14.85
CA ARG A 74 -8.07 -4.52 -15.77
C ARG A 74 -7.69 -4.36 -17.24
N ILE A 75 -7.19 -3.18 -17.61
CA ILE A 75 -7.01 -2.78 -19.00
C ILE A 75 -5.95 -3.65 -19.69
N GLU A 76 -4.77 -3.77 -19.08
CA GLU A 76 -3.64 -4.48 -19.66
C GLU A 76 -3.91 -5.99 -19.70
N THR A 77 -4.59 -6.52 -18.68
CA THR A 77 -5.03 -7.91 -18.67
C THR A 77 -6.03 -8.18 -19.80
N THR A 78 -7.00 -7.29 -20.03
CA THR A 78 -7.95 -7.42 -21.14
C THR A 78 -7.25 -7.37 -22.50
N LEU A 79 -6.30 -6.45 -22.70
CA LEU A 79 -5.53 -6.37 -23.94
C LEU A 79 -4.75 -7.66 -24.20
N ALA A 80 -4.09 -8.22 -23.17
CA ALA A 80 -3.38 -9.50 -23.28
C ALA A 80 -4.34 -10.66 -23.59
N ALA A 81 -5.48 -10.72 -22.91
CA ALA A 81 -6.51 -11.74 -23.14
C ALA A 81 -7.07 -11.69 -24.56
N MET A 82 -7.25 -10.50 -25.15
CA MET A 82 -7.68 -10.34 -26.53
C MET A 82 -6.62 -10.75 -27.55
N ALA A 83 -5.34 -10.45 -27.27
CA ALA A 83 -4.23 -10.83 -28.16
C ALA A 83 -3.94 -12.33 -28.15
N TYR A 84 -4.28 -13.01 -27.05
CA TYR A 84 -4.03 -14.44 -26.83
C TYR A 84 -5.30 -15.12 -26.26
N PRO A 85 -6.40 -15.18 -27.03
CA PRO A 85 -7.72 -15.60 -26.53
C PRO A 85 -7.81 -17.05 -26.06
N GLN A 86 -6.89 -17.90 -26.51
CA GLN A 86 -6.80 -19.31 -26.13
C GLN A 86 -5.97 -19.54 -24.85
N VAL A 87 -5.30 -18.52 -24.33
CA VAL A 87 -4.39 -18.65 -23.18
C VAL A 87 -5.19 -18.41 -21.90
N PRO A 88 -5.15 -19.32 -20.90
CA PRO A 88 -5.84 -19.12 -19.64
C PRO A 88 -5.29 -17.90 -18.90
N VAL A 89 -6.20 -17.08 -18.37
CA VAL A 89 -5.88 -15.85 -17.65
C VAL A 89 -6.16 -16.02 -16.17
N ILE A 90 -5.22 -15.57 -15.35
CA ILE A 90 -5.37 -15.44 -13.91
C ILE A 90 -5.39 -13.95 -13.61
N SER A 91 -6.54 -13.42 -13.17
CA SER A 91 -6.70 -11.99 -12.88
C SER A 91 -6.46 -11.69 -11.41
N PHE A 92 -5.44 -10.89 -11.12
CA PHE A 92 -5.10 -10.44 -9.77
C PHE A 92 -5.87 -9.16 -9.41
N CYS A 93 -6.37 -9.11 -8.18
CA CYS A 93 -6.99 -7.93 -7.58
C CYS A 93 -6.11 -7.45 -6.42
N HIS A 94 -5.48 -6.27 -6.56
CA HIS A 94 -4.60 -5.68 -5.55
C HIS A 94 -5.24 -4.54 -4.76
N GLY A 95 -6.44 -4.10 -5.14
CA GLY A 95 -7.14 -3.02 -4.47
C GLY A 95 -8.63 -3.30 -4.30
N PRO A 96 -9.21 -3.03 -3.13
CA PRO A 96 -10.62 -3.31 -2.87
C PRO A 96 -11.60 -2.24 -3.39
N LYS A 97 -11.12 -1.12 -3.93
CA LYS A 97 -12.00 0.04 -4.22
C LYS A 97 -11.73 0.77 -5.52
N ILE A 98 -10.46 0.95 -5.90
CA ILE A 98 -10.15 1.81 -7.04
C ILE A 98 -10.47 1.08 -8.36
N TRP A 99 -11.06 1.82 -9.28
CA TRP A 99 -11.48 1.32 -10.59
C TRP A 99 -10.38 0.54 -11.35
N PRO A 100 -9.11 1.01 -11.43
CA PRO A 100 -8.07 0.29 -12.18
C PRO A 100 -7.77 -1.11 -11.64
N GLU A 101 -8.11 -1.35 -10.37
CA GLU A 101 -7.96 -2.62 -9.67
C GLU A 101 -9.19 -3.54 -9.83
N SER A 102 -10.17 -3.16 -10.65
CA SER A 102 -11.26 -4.06 -11.01
C SER A 102 -10.70 -5.31 -11.70
N PRO A 103 -11.23 -6.50 -11.43
CA PRO A 103 -10.88 -7.71 -12.14
C PRO A 103 -11.13 -7.60 -13.65
N CYS A 104 -10.33 -8.35 -14.42
CA CYS A 104 -10.63 -8.62 -15.82
C CYS A 104 -11.81 -9.60 -15.93
N THR A 105 -12.74 -9.34 -16.84
CA THR A 105 -13.97 -10.13 -17.03
C THR A 105 -13.98 -10.92 -18.33
N MET A 106 -12.85 -11.02 -19.01
CA MET A 106 -12.74 -11.73 -20.29
C MET A 106 -13.07 -13.22 -20.13
N PRO A 107 -13.67 -13.88 -21.15
CA PRO A 107 -14.03 -15.30 -21.06
C PRO A 107 -12.84 -16.24 -20.80
N SER A 108 -11.62 -15.84 -21.19
CA SER A 108 -10.39 -16.59 -20.92
C SER A 108 -9.86 -16.46 -19.49
N VAL A 109 -10.45 -15.60 -18.65
CA VAL A 109 -10.14 -15.60 -17.22
C VAL A 109 -10.71 -16.88 -16.63
N VAL A 110 -9.84 -17.75 -16.11
CA VAL A 110 -10.24 -19.02 -15.51
C VAL A 110 -10.22 -18.95 -13.99
N GLN A 111 -9.37 -18.09 -13.44
CA GLN A 111 -9.16 -17.96 -12.00
C GLN A 111 -8.87 -16.51 -11.61
N TYR A 112 -9.25 -16.16 -10.39
CA TYR A 112 -9.01 -14.85 -9.79
C TYR A 112 -8.14 -14.99 -8.55
N VAL A 113 -7.25 -14.03 -8.34
CA VAL A 113 -6.40 -13.98 -7.16
C VAL A 113 -6.70 -12.71 -6.36
N ALA A 114 -7.04 -12.89 -5.09
CA ALA A 114 -7.18 -11.81 -4.12
C ALA A 114 -5.94 -11.76 -3.22
N VAL A 115 -5.36 -10.56 -3.03
CA VAL A 115 -4.17 -10.40 -2.17
C VAL A 115 -4.47 -10.18 -0.69
N ASP A 116 -5.74 -10.04 -0.35
CA ASP A 116 -6.26 -9.92 1.01
C ASP A 116 -7.77 -10.22 1.04
N GLU A 117 -8.36 -10.20 2.24
CA GLU A 117 -9.81 -10.42 2.40
C GLU A 117 -10.66 -9.34 1.72
N ALA A 118 -10.22 -8.07 1.74
CA ALA A 118 -10.94 -6.97 1.12
C ALA A 118 -11.06 -7.14 -0.41
N CYS A 119 -10.01 -7.63 -1.06
CA CYS A 119 -10.00 -7.94 -2.48
C CYS A 119 -10.87 -9.16 -2.78
N ARG A 120 -10.91 -10.16 -1.89
CA ARG A 120 -11.82 -11.32 -2.02
C ARG A 120 -13.28 -10.87 -1.94
N GLU A 121 -13.65 -10.05 -0.96
CA GLU A 121 -14.99 -9.49 -0.82
C GLU A 121 -15.40 -8.67 -2.06
N ARG A 122 -14.47 -7.89 -2.61
CA ARG A 122 -14.69 -7.15 -3.86
C ARG A 122 -15.03 -8.09 -5.01
N LEU A 123 -14.22 -9.13 -5.24
CA LEU A 123 -14.45 -10.08 -6.33
C LEU A 123 -15.83 -10.75 -6.22
N ILE A 124 -16.24 -11.16 -5.01
CA ILE A 124 -17.57 -11.76 -4.76
C ILE A 124 -18.67 -10.74 -5.06
N THR A 125 -18.50 -9.49 -4.61
CA THR A 125 -19.48 -8.40 -4.84
C THR A 125 -19.62 -8.10 -6.33
N GLU A 126 -18.54 -8.20 -7.10
CA GLU A 126 -18.53 -8.03 -8.56
C GLU A 126 -18.98 -9.29 -9.32
N GLY A 127 -19.47 -10.32 -8.62
CA GLY A 127 -20.13 -11.49 -9.22
C GLY A 127 -19.20 -12.66 -9.57
N VAL A 128 -17.95 -12.65 -9.10
CA VAL A 128 -17.03 -13.78 -9.27
C VAL A 128 -17.44 -14.93 -8.33
N ALA A 129 -17.62 -16.12 -8.91
CA ALA A 129 -17.91 -17.33 -8.15
C ALA A 129 -16.75 -17.69 -7.20
N GLU A 130 -17.07 -18.04 -5.95
CA GLU A 130 -16.07 -18.20 -4.88
C GLU A 130 -15.04 -19.29 -5.19
N GLU A 131 -15.46 -20.37 -5.83
CA GLU A 131 -14.61 -21.48 -6.26
C GLU A 131 -13.54 -21.07 -7.30
N ARG A 132 -13.71 -19.93 -7.95
CA ARG A 132 -12.74 -19.35 -8.89
C ARG A 132 -11.79 -18.36 -8.22
N ILE A 133 -11.97 -18.06 -6.92
CA ILE A 133 -11.15 -17.11 -6.17
C ILE A 133 -10.14 -17.87 -5.32
N VAL A 134 -8.87 -17.52 -5.49
CA VAL A 134 -7.79 -17.98 -4.60
C VAL A 134 -7.19 -16.78 -3.88
N ARG A 135 -6.98 -16.93 -2.58
CA ARG A 135 -6.31 -15.89 -1.79
C ARG A 135 -4.81 -16.17 -1.76
N LEU A 136 -4.03 -15.29 -2.37
CA LEU A 136 -2.56 -15.32 -2.30
C LEU A 136 -2.06 -13.99 -1.72
N LEU A 137 -1.70 -14.01 -0.44
CA LEU A 137 -1.33 -12.80 0.28
C LEU A 137 0.03 -12.23 -0.19
N ASN A 138 0.26 -10.94 0.05
CA ASN A 138 1.55 -10.33 -0.29
C ASN A 138 2.71 -11.00 0.47
N PHE A 139 3.89 -10.89 -0.11
CA PHE A 139 5.13 -11.50 0.36
C PHE A 139 6.25 -10.45 0.49
N VAL A 140 7.42 -10.88 0.95
CA VAL A 140 8.68 -10.13 0.97
C VAL A 140 9.82 -10.95 0.35
N ASP A 141 10.65 -10.32 -0.48
CA ASP A 141 11.92 -10.88 -0.95
C ASP A 141 12.99 -10.74 0.14
N LEU A 142 13.30 -11.84 0.83
CA LEU A 142 14.24 -11.81 1.96
C LEU A 142 15.68 -11.49 1.56
N SER A 143 16.05 -11.60 0.27
CA SER A 143 17.38 -11.21 -0.21
C SER A 143 17.56 -9.69 -0.24
N ARG A 144 16.45 -8.95 -0.34
CA ARG A 144 16.42 -7.46 -0.35
C ARG A 144 16.14 -6.86 1.01
N PHE A 145 15.55 -7.63 1.92
CA PHE A 145 15.17 -7.19 3.25
C PHE A 145 15.92 -8.04 4.30
N PRO A 146 17.24 -7.81 4.47
CA PRO A 146 18.04 -8.51 5.44
C PRO A 146 17.63 -8.12 6.87
N PRO A 147 17.82 -9.02 7.86
CA PRO A 147 17.48 -8.73 9.24
C PRO A 147 18.38 -7.63 9.82
N ARG A 148 17.79 -6.74 10.63
CA ARG A 148 18.51 -5.72 11.40
C ARG A 148 19.10 -6.29 12.70
N ARG A 149 19.89 -5.47 13.39
CA ARG A 149 20.34 -5.74 14.77
C ARG A 149 19.14 -5.70 15.73
N PRO A 150 19.21 -6.35 16.91
CA PRO A 150 18.11 -6.33 17.87
C PRO A 150 17.60 -4.92 18.19
N LEU A 151 16.28 -4.80 18.35
CA LEU A 151 15.61 -3.57 18.75
C LEU A 151 16.05 -3.10 20.15
N PRO A 152 16.18 -1.79 20.38
CA PRO A 152 16.45 -1.27 21.71
C PRO A 152 15.22 -1.44 22.61
N VAL A 153 15.43 -1.47 23.93
CA VAL A 153 14.35 -1.56 24.93
C VAL A 153 13.37 -0.39 24.83
N LYS A 154 13.85 0.79 24.42
CA LYS A 154 13.04 1.98 24.12
C LYS A 154 13.31 2.42 22.69
N PRO A 155 12.28 2.68 21.87
CA PRO A 155 12.47 3.14 20.50
C PRO A 155 13.07 4.55 20.49
N ARG A 156 13.88 4.85 19.49
CA ARG A 156 14.51 6.17 19.32
C ARG A 156 14.26 6.77 17.95
N LYS A 157 14.14 5.93 16.92
CA LYS A 157 13.92 6.36 15.54
C LYS A 157 12.67 5.71 14.96
N ALA A 158 11.82 6.53 14.35
CA ALA A 158 10.66 6.10 13.62
C ALA A 158 10.73 6.52 12.15
N LEU A 159 10.16 5.69 11.28
CA LEU A 159 10.01 5.96 9.85
C LEU A 159 8.53 5.94 9.48
N VAL A 160 8.08 6.95 8.76
CA VAL A 160 6.83 6.89 7.99
C VAL A 160 7.19 6.47 6.57
N PHE A 161 6.83 5.24 6.20
CA PHE A 161 7.12 4.69 4.88
C PHE A 161 5.84 4.60 4.05
N SER A 162 5.54 5.67 3.31
CA SER A 162 4.33 5.77 2.48
C SER A 162 4.52 6.72 1.31
N ASN A 163 4.12 6.27 0.11
CA ASN A 163 4.08 7.11 -1.08
C ASN A 163 3.09 8.27 -1.00
N ASN A 164 2.18 8.27 -0.01
CA ASN A 164 1.12 9.25 0.15
C ASN A 164 1.26 10.09 1.43
N ALA A 165 2.40 10.01 2.13
CA ALA A 165 2.66 10.83 3.30
C ALA A 165 2.93 12.29 2.89
N ASP A 166 1.92 13.15 3.05
CA ASP A 166 2.00 14.60 2.79
C ASP A 166 1.82 15.43 4.09
N VAL A 167 2.32 16.66 4.04
CA VAL A 167 2.34 17.63 5.15
C VAL A 167 0.92 18.00 5.57
N GLY A 168 0.60 17.76 6.84
CA GLY A 168 -0.69 18.11 7.46
C GLY A 168 -1.76 17.02 7.43
N GLY A 169 -1.47 15.84 6.84
CA GLY A 169 -2.28 14.64 6.98
C GLY A 169 -1.95 13.83 8.25
N HIS A 170 -1.97 12.50 8.14
CA HIS A 170 -1.61 11.57 9.22
C HIS A 170 -0.22 11.82 9.81
N LEU A 171 0.70 12.40 9.03
CA LEU A 171 2.04 12.76 9.48
C LEU A 171 2.05 13.65 10.73
N SER A 172 1.16 14.65 10.80
CA SER A 172 1.12 15.59 11.95
C SER A 172 0.82 14.90 13.27
N VAL A 173 -0.09 13.91 13.25
CA VAL A 173 -0.47 13.13 14.43
C VAL A 173 0.67 12.18 14.82
N ILE A 174 1.38 11.62 13.84
CA ILE A 174 2.56 10.76 14.07
C ILE A 174 3.70 11.58 14.70
N GLU A 175 4.03 12.75 14.15
CA GLU A 175 5.08 13.62 14.66
C GLU A 175 4.78 14.07 16.09
N GLU A 176 3.55 14.50 16.38
CA GLU A 176 3.14 14.87 17.74
C GLU A 176 3.26 13.69 18.70
N THR A 177 2.79 12.50 18.28
CA THR A 177 2.88 11.28 19.10
C THR A 177 4.34 10.94 19.39
N CYS A 178 5.18 10.85 18.36
CA CYS A 178 6.59 10.48 18.53
C CYS A 178 7.35 11.49 19.38
N GLY A 179 7.02 12.78 19.28
CA GLY A 179 7.56 13.82 20.15
C GLY A 179 7.28 13.57 21.65
N ARG A 180 6.12 13.01 22.00
CA ARG A 180 5.79 12.64 23.40
C ARG A 180 6.62 11.47 23.93
N PHE A 181 7.15 10.63 23.05
CA PHE A 181 7.99 9.46 23.37
C PHE A 181 9.48 9.72 23.13
N GLU A 182 9.88 10.97 22.82
CA GLU A 182 11.26 11.35 22.49
C GLU A 182 11.83 10.54 21.29
N VAL A 183 10.97 10.19 20.33
CA VAL A 183 11.32 9.44 19.12
C VAL A 183 11.43 10.40 17.93
N THR A 184 12.56 10.35 17.21
CA THR A 184 12.75 11.14 15.98
C THR A 184 12.03 10.48 14.81
N VAL A 185 11.30 11.27 14.01
CA VAL A 185 10.54 10.76 12.86
C VAL A 185 11.19 11.22 11.56
N GLU A 186 11.32 10.30 10.61
CA GLU A 186 11.63 10.59 9.21
C GLU A 186 10.54 10.07 8.28
N VAL A 187 10.43 10.66 7.09
CA VAL A 187 9.39 10.31 6.11
C VAL A 187 10.04 9.96 4.78
N ILE A 188 9.72 8.78 4.26
CA ILE A 188 10.21 8.30 2.98
C ILE A 188 9.02 7.80 2.16
N GLY A 189 8.94 8.32 0.94
CA GLY A 189 7.93 8.03 -0.05
C GLY A 189 7.80 9.15 -1.06
N ARG A 190 7.08 8.88 -2.14
CA ARG A 190 6.90 9.83 -3.25
C ARG A 190 6.44 11.22 -2.81
N ALA A 191 5.38 11.30 -1.99
CA ALA A 191 4.83 12.59 -1.55
C ALA A 191 5.82 13.43 -0.72
N SER A 192 6.81 12.82 -0.05
CA SER A 192 7.87 13.54 0.67
C SER A 192 9.07 13.92 -0.21
N GLY A 193 9.07 13.52 -1.49
CA GLY A 193 10.18 13.72 -2.43
C GLY A 193 11.41 12.85 -2.15
N LYS A 194 11.32 11.92 -1.18
CA LYS A 194 12.42 11.03 -0.80
C LYS A 194 12.03 9.58 -1.14
N VAL A 195 12.64 9.02 -2.16
CA VAL A 195 12.47 7.60 -2.56
C VAL A 195 13.78 6.84 -2.37
N SER A 196 13.69 5.55 -2.02
CA SER A 196 14.86 4.68 -1.83
C SER A 196 14.87 3.53 -2.82
N ALA A 197 16.03 3.30 -3.45
CA ALA A 197 16.26 2.12 -4.28
C ALA A 197 16.49 0.85 -3.43
N ASP A 198 16.92 1.01 -2.19
CA ASP A 198 17.23 -0.06 -1.23
C ASP A 198 16.50 0.18 0.10
N PRO A 199 15.18 -0.07 0.14
CA PRO A 199 14.38 0.13 1.36
C PRO A 199 14.77 -0.82 2.49
N GLY A 200 15.30 -2.03 2.21
CA GLY A 200 15.65 -2.99 3.25
C GLY A 200 16.82 -2.53 4.11
N THR A 201 17.92 -2.10 3.49
CA THR A 201 19.06 -1.53 4.21
C THR A 201 18.67 -0.26 4.97
N LEU A 202 17.86 0.59 4.35
CA LEU A 202 17.35 1.82 4.95
C LEU A 202 16.49 1.54 6.20
N MET A 203 15.52 0.62 6.11
CA MET A 203 14.61 0.30 7.21
C MET A 203 15.35 -0.25 8.43
N ALA A 204 16.51 -0.91 8.24
CA ALA A 204 17.30 -1.45 9.33
C ALA A 204 17.74 -0.40 10.37
N GLU A 205 17.80 0.87 9.99
CA GLU A 205 18.18 2.00 10.84
C GLU A 205 17.06 2.51 11.76
N TYR A 206 15.82 2.02 11.59
CA TYR A 206 14.65 2.48 12.35
C TYR A 206 14.15 1.41 13.32
N ASP A 207 13.57 1.87 14.43
CA ASP A 207 13.03 0.99 15.47
C ASP A 207 11.54 0.74 15.26
N VAL A 208 10.80 1.81 14.93
CA VAL A 208 9.35 1.78 14.66
C VAL A 208 9.09 2.23 13.22
N VAL A 209 8.26 1.51 12.49
CA VAL A 209 7.85 1.90 11.13
C VAL A 209 6.33 2.04 11.07
N PHE A 210 5.87 3.22 10.66
CA PHE A 210 4.49 3.46 10.26
C PHE A 210 4.35 3.11 8.78
N ALA A 211 3.65 2.02 8.49
CA ALA A 211 3.48 1.48 7.15
C ALA A 211 2.17 0.72 7.03
N LYS A 212 1.85 0.26 5.81
CA LYS A 212 0.71 -0.63 5.55
C LYS A 212 1.08 -1.70 4.52
N ALA A 213 0.24 -2.72 4.43
CA ALA A 213 0.26 -3.70 3.36
C ALA A 213 1.68 -4.29 3.15
N ARG A 214 2.14 -4.33 1.90
CA ARG A 214 3.47 -4.82 1.54
C ARG A 214 4.61 -4.13 2.31
N ALA A 215 4.56 -2.80 2.47
CA ALA A 215 5.60 -2.07 3.21
C ALA A 215 5.66 -2.46 4.70
N ALA A 216 4.52 -2.81 5.31
CA ALA A 216 4.47 -3.33 6.67
C ALA A 216 5.15 -4.72 6.75
N ILE A 217 4.89 -5.61 5.78
CA ILE A 217 5.54 -6.93 5.68
C ILE A 217 7.05 -6.76 5.53
N GLU A 218 7.49 -5.88 4.63
CA GLU A 218 8.90 -5.56 4.40
C GLU A 218 9.60 -5.06 5.68
N ALA A 219 9.00 -4.10 6.39
CA ALA A 219 9.56 -3.56 7.64
C ALA A 219 9.61 -4.61 8.77
N MET A 220 8.57 -5.44 8.92
CA MET A 220 8.58 -6.54 9.88
C MET A 220 9.63 -7.60 9.53
N ALA A 221 9.84 -7.90 8.24
CA ALA A 221 10.84 -8.85 7.79
C ALA A 221 12.28 -8.41 8.08
N VAL A 222 12.54 -7.10 8.03
CA VAL A 222 13.78 -6.48 8.50
C VAL A 222 13.89 -6.61 10.02
N GLY A 223 12.79 -6.47 10.76
CA GLY A 223 12.72 -6.62 12.21
C GLY A 223 12.40 -5.33 12.96
N CYS A 224 11.75 -4.38 12.30
CA CYS A 224 11.19 -3.20 12.95
C CYS A 224 9.88 -3.53 13.66
N ALA A 225 9.55 -2.79 14.73
CA ALA A 225 8.18 -2.77 15.24
C ALA A 225 7.30 -1.99 14.27
N VAL A 226 6.12 -2.50 13.91
CA VAL A 226 5.28 -1.87 12.88
C VAL A 226 3.94 -1.44 13.45
N ILE A 227 3.61 -0.15 13.28
CA ILE A 227 2.28 0.39 13.57
C ILE A 227 1.60 0.64 12.23
N GLN A 228 0.43 0.03 12.03
CA GLN A 228 -0.31 0.22 10.78
C GLN A 228 -0.83 1.65 10.68
N CYS A 229 -0.37 2.41 9.69
CA CYS A 229 -0.85 3.77 9.46
C CYS A 229 -0.53 4.24 8.05
N ASP A 230 -1.51 4.86 7.38
CA ASP A 230 -1.34 5.55 6.10
C ASP A 230 -2.52 6.52 5.87
N TYR A 231 -2.62 7.09 4.67
CA TYR A 231 -3.67 8.02 4.27
C TYR A 231 -5.11 7.52 4.43
N PHE A 232 -5.32 6.19 4.48
CA PHE A 232 -6.64 5.61 4.67
C PHE A 232 -7.09 5.56 6.14
N GLY A 233 -6.15 5.60 7.08
CA GLY A 233 -6.45 5.40 8.49
C GLY A 233 -5.27 4.89 9.30
N VAL A 234 -5.58 4.48 10.53
CA VAL A 234 -4.63 3.90 11.47
C VAL A 234 -5.20 2.59 11.99
N GLY A 235 -4.31 1.63 12.23
CA GLY A 235 -4.63 0.35 12.84
C GLY A 235 -3.88 0.16 14.15
N TRP A 236 -3.39 -1.06 14.35
CA TRP A 236 -2.71 -1.47 15.58
C TRP A 236 -1.20 -1.60 15.37
N LEU A 237 -0.44 -1.52 16.46
CA LEU A 237 0.88 -2.15 16.54
C LEU A 237 0.71 -3.63 16.19
N VAL A 238 1.51 -4.12 15.25
CA VAL A 238 1.51 -5.54 14.89
C VAL A 238 2.30 -6.28 15.97
N THR A 239 1.59 -7.08 16.76
CA THR A 239 2.16 -7.94 17.80
C THR A 239 1.99 -9.41 17.45
N SER A 240 2.74 -10.30 18.11
CA SER A 240 2.60 -11.74 17.91
C SER A 240 1.17 -12.24 18.21
N GLU A 241 0.51 -11.65 19.20
CA GLU A 241 -0.89 -11.90 19.56
C GLU A 241 -1.87 -11.50 18.45
N LYS A 242 -1.67 -10.33 17.83
CA LYS A 242 -2.58 -9.80 16.80
C LYS A 242 -2.28 -10.32 15.39
N PHE A 243 -1.16 -11.01 15.22
CA PHE A 243 -0.64 -11.39 13.90
C PHE A 243 -1.67 -12.18 13.07
N ASP A 244 -2.30 -13.19 13.65
CA ASP A 244 -3.21 -14.09 12.93
C ASP A 244 -4.50 -13.38 12.49
N ALA A 245 -4.92 -12.35 13.22
CA ALA A 245 -6.05 -11.50 12.84
C ALA A 245 -5.68 -10.50 11.73
N LEU A 246 -4.44 -10.00 11.73
CA LEU A 246 -3.99 -8.96 10.81
C LEU A 246 -3.44 -9.50 9.48
N ARG A 247 -2.86 -10.70 9.49
CA ARG A 247 -2.22 -11.30 8.32
C ARG A 247 -3.20 -11.56 7.15
N PRO A 248 -4.42 -12.09 7.36
CA PRO A 248 -5.42 -12.26 6.28
C PRO A 248 -5.90 -10.93 5.68
N LEU A 249 -5.89 -9.87 6.48
CA LEU A 249 -6.16 -8.48 6.05
C LEU A 249 -4.92 -7.83 5.43
N ASN A 250 -3.84 -8.59 5.30
CA ASN A 250 -2.57 -8.21 4.68
C ASN A 250 -1.93 -6.99 5.34
N PHE A 251 -2.25 -6.71 6.61
CA PHE A 251 -1.86 -5.49 7.32
C PHE A 251 -2.30 -4.22 6.56
N GLY A 252 -3.42 -4.32 5.83
CA GLY A 252 -3.86 -3.39 4.81
C GLY A 252 -5.09 -2.58 5.21
N TYR A 253 -5.95 -2.30 4.23
CA TYR A 253 -7.05 -1.34 4.35
C TYR A 253 -8.04 -1.68 5.47
N GLN A 254 -8.50 -2.94 5.55
CA GLN A 254 -9.53 -3.34 6.51
C GLN A 254 -9.05 -3.37 7.97
N SER A 255 -7.75 -3.50 8.21
CA SER A 255 -7.19 -3.51 9.57
C SER A 255 -6.87 -2.11 10.11
N MET A 256 -7.06 -1.06 9.29
CA MET A 256 -6.84 0.34 9.67
C MET A 256 -8.17 1.06 9.95
N ASP A 257 -8.91 0.54 10.92
CA ASP A 257 -10.27 0.97 11.30
C ASP A 257 -10.31 1.84 12.57
N GLN A 258 -9.14 2.21 13.12
CA GLN A 258 -9.03 2.97 14.36
C GLN A 258 -9.02 4.48 14.11
N PRO A 259 -9.42 5.30 15.11
CA PRO A 259 -9.39 6.74 14.97
C PRO A 259 -7.96 7.27 14.91
N LEU A 260 -7.67 8.11 13.91
CA LEU A 260 -6.38 8.79 13.76
C LEU A 260 -6.24 9.91 14.80
N THR A 261 -5.80 9.54 16.00
CA THR A 261 -5.59 10.46 17.12
C THR A 261 -4.25 10.22 17.81
N VAL A 262 -3.77 11.25 18.49
CA VAL A 262 -2.53 11.17 19.27
C VAL A 262 -2.70 10.20 20.44
N GLU A 263 -3.89 10.12 21.01
CA GLU A 263 -4.22 9.19 22.10
C GLU A 263 -4.10 7.74 21.64
N HIS A 264 -4.68 7.39 20.49
CA HIS A 264 -4.60 6.03 19.95
C HIS A 264 -3.15 5.67 19.62
N LEU A 265 -2.45 6.50 18.85
CA LEU A 265 -1.04 6.23 18.50
C LEU A 265 -0.14 6.19 19.73
N SER A 266 -0.38 7.02 20.75
CA SER A 266 0.36 6.96 22.02
C SER A 266 0.16 5.62 22.72
N SER A 267 -1.04 5.05 22.69
CA SER A 267 -1.29 3.71 23.24
C SER A 267 -0.51 2.61 22.50
N GLN A 268 -0.36 2.73 21.18
CA GLN A 268 0.42 1.79 20.37
C GLN A 268 1.92 1.93 20.63
N MET A 269 2.42 3.17 20.76
CA MET A 269 3.81 3.44 21.13
C MET A 269 4.15 2.96 22.54
N ALA A 270 3.22 3.08 23.49
CA ALA A 270 3.40 2.58 24.85
C ALA A 270 3.40 1.04 24.92
N ALA A 271 2.75 0.37 23.97
CA ALA A 271 2.71 -1.09 23.87
C ALA A 271 3.93 -1.69 23.13
N TYR A 272 4.88 -0.86 22.69
CA TYR A 272 6.10 -1.32 22.04
C TYR A 272 6.85 -2.34 22.91
N ASP A 273 7.17 -3.48 22.31
CA ASP A 273 8.02 -4.52 22.90
C ASP A 273 9.01 -5.05 21.85
N ALA A 274 10.30 -4.87 22.13
CA ALA A 274 11.39 -5.31 21.26
C ALA A 274 11.45 -6.83 21.08
N ALA A 275 11.08 -7.61 22.11
CA ALA A 275 11.08 -9.07 22.05
C ALA A 275 9.92 -9.58 21.20
N ASP A 276 8.73 -8.99 21.37
CA ASP A 276 7.55 -9.34 20.57
C ASP A 276 7.76 -9.00 19.08
N ALA A 277 8.32 -7.82 18.77
CA ALA A 277 8.66 -7.45 17.40
C ALA A 277 9.66 -8.43 16.74
N ALA A 278 10.59 -9.01 17.51
CA ALA A 278 11.48 -10.06 17.01
C ALA A 278 10.72 -11.37 16.69
N VAL A 279 9.71 -11.72 17.50
CA VAL A 279 8.81 -12.86 17.22
C VAL A 279 8.01 -12.61 15.94
N VAL A 280 7.41 -11.43 15.79
CA VAL A 280 6.69 -11.02 14.57
C VAL A 280 7.60 -11.09 13.34
N SER A 281 8.84 -10.62 13.46
CA SER A 281 9.82 -10.69 12.37
C SER A 281 10.11 -12.14 11.95
N ALA A 282 10.37 -13.02 12.92
CA ALA A 282 10.60 -14.44 12.65
C ALA A 282 9.41 -15.08 11.92
N ARG A 283 8.18 -14.75 12.35
CA ARG A 283 6.95 -15.22 11.70
C ARG A 283 6.81 -14.71 10.27
N ILE A 284 6.98 -13.41 10.02
CA ILE A 284 6.91 -12.85 8.65
C ILE A 284 7.92 -13.52 7.72
N ARG A 285 9.15 -13.72 8.19
CA ARG A 285 10.20 -14.37 7.38
C ARG A 285 9.86 -15.83 7.08
N ALA A 286 9.21 -16.53 8.00
CA ALA A 286 8.81 -17.93 7.82
C ALA A 286 7.53 -18.09 6.97
N GLU A 287 6.57 -17.18 7.09
CA GLU A 287 5.21 -17.34 6.55
C GLU A 287 4.92 -16.47 5.31
N ALA A 288 5.69 -15.40 5.09
CA ALA A 288 5.43 -14.41 4.04
C ALA A 288 6.65 -14.16 3.14
N SER A 289 7.62 -15.07 3.08
CA SER A 289 8.75 -14.94 2.16
C SER A 289 8.35 -15.26 0.72
N LEU A 290 9.07 -14.67 -0.24
CA LEU A 290 8.94 -14.98 -1.66
C LEU A 290 9.11 -16.49 -1.93
N ASP A 291 10.01 -17.15 -1.21
CA ASP A 291 10.24 -18.60 -1.30
C ASP A 291 9.02 -19.44 -0.90
N GLN A 292 8.20 -18.96 0.04
CA GLN A 292 6.93 -19.61 0.39
C GLN A 292 5.80 -19.25 -0.58
N PHE A 293 5.87 -18.06 -1.18
CA PHE A 293 4.85 -17.56 -2.07
C PHE A 293 4.90 -18.23 -3.46
N VAL A 294 6.10 -18.38 -4.04
CA VAL A 294 6.26 -18.84 -5.43
C VAL A 294 5.70 -20.25 -5.66
N PRO A 295 5.89 -21.25 -4.78
CA PRO A 295 5.23 -22.54 -4.94
C PRO A 295 3.70 -22.45 -5.01
N GLN A 296 3.08 -21.61 -4.16
CA GLN A 296 1.63 -21.39 -4.18
C GLN A 296 1.17 -20.71 -5.49
N LEU A 297 1.98 -19.81 -6.03
CA LEU A 297 1.71 -19.19 -7.33
C LEU A 297 1.79 -20.22 -8.46
N LEU A 298 2.77 -21.11 -8.44
CA LEU A 298 2.90 -22.18 -9.43
C LEU A 298 1.71 -23.16 -9.36
N ASP A 299 1.21 -23.50 -8.17
CA ASP A 299 -0.01 -24.31 -8.01
C ASP A 299 -1.26 -23.62 -8.61
N VAL A 300 -1.31 -22.28 -8.59
CA VAL A 300 -2.36 -21.51 -9.27
C VAL A 300 -2.18 -21.60 -10.79
N TYR A 301 -0.95 -21.54 -11.30
CA TYR A 301 -0.68 -21.70 -12.74
C TYR A 301 -1.05 -23.09 -13.24
N GLU A 302 -0.66 -24.14 -12.52
CA GLU A 302 -0.97 -25.52 -12.88
C GLU A 302 -2.47 -25.78 -12.91
N ARG A 303 -3.21 -25.26 -11.92
CA ARG A 303 -4.69 -25.32 -11.93
C ARG A 303 -5.28 -24.60 -13.14
N ALA A 304 -4.81 -23.40 -13.46
CA ALA A 304 -5.29 -22.65 -14.61
C ALA A 304 -5.04 -23.37 -15.93
N LEU A 305 -3.90 -24.04 -16.09
CA LEU A 305 -3.58 -24.87 -17.26
C LEU A 305 -4.51 -26.09 -17.41
N GLY A 306 -5.07 -26.58 -16.31
CA GLY A 306 -6.05 -27.68 -16.32
C GLY A 306 -7.47 -27.26 -16.70
N VAL A 307 -7.76 -25.96 -16.82
CA VAL A 307 -9.09 -25.44 -17.15
C VAL A 307 -9.20 -25.16 -18.64
N SER A 308 -10.23 -25.70 -19.27
CA SER A 308 -10.54 -25.38 -20.67
C SER A 308 -10.97 -23.93 -20.80
N VAL A 309 -10.27 -23.18 -21.64
CA VAL A 309 -10.67 -21.82 -22.02
C VAL A 309 -11.87 -21.90 -22.98
N PRO A 310 -13.00 -21.23 -22.70
CA PRO A 310 -14.13 -21.21 -23.63
C PRO A 310 -13.73 -20.47 -24.90
N ALA A 311 -14.20 -20.93 -26.06
CA ALA A 311 -14.06 -20.18 -27.29
C ALA A 311 -14.92 -18.91 -27.24
N PHE A 312 -14.35 -17.77 -27.63
CA PHE A 312 -15.05 -16.50 -27.76
C PHE A 312 -14.48 -15.71 -28.94
N ASP A 313 -15.27 -14.79 -29.51
CA ASP A 313 -14.77 -13.84 -30.51
C ASP A 313 -14.07 -12.67 -29.79
N PRO A 314 -12.75 -12.48 -29.99
CA PRO A 314 -12.02 -11.36 -29.38
C PRO A 314 -12.58 -10.00 -29.79
N TRP A 315 -13.19 -9.86 -30.97
CA TRP A 315 -13.74 -8.60 -31.45
C TRP A 315 -15.07 -8.24 -30.77
N GLU A 316 -15.93 -9.22 -30.51
CA GLU A 316 -17.14 -9.01 -29.71
C GLU A 316 -16.77 -8.62 -28.27
N ALA A 317 -15.85 -9.36 -27.66
CA ALA A 317 -15.37 -9.04 -26.32
C ALA A 317 -14.67 -7.66 -26.26
N ALA A 318 -13.95 -7.27 -27.31
CA ALA A 318 -13.37 -5.94 -27.46
C ALA A 318 -14.44 -4.84 -27.52
N ALA A 319 -15.51 -5.07 -28.29
CA ALA A 319 -16.59 -4.12 -28.44
C ALA A 319 -17.32 -3.90 -27.10
N ASP A 320 -17.60 -4.97 -26.36
CA ASP A 320 -18.20 -4.90 -25.02
C ASP A 320 -17.29 -4.15 -24.05
N PHE A 321 -16.00 -4.50 -24.02
CA PHE A 321 -15.03 -3.81 -23.18
C PHE A 321 -14.94 -2.32 -23.52
N LEU A 322 -14.82 -1.96 -24.80
CA LEU A 322 -14.76 -0.57 -25.26
C LEU A 322 -16.03 0.20 -24.88
N LYS A 323 -17.20 -0.42 -25.01
CA LYS A 323 -18.48 0.19 -24.60
C LYS A 323 -18.46 0.54 -23.11
N GLU A 324 -18.04 -0.40 -22.25
CA GLU A 324 -17.90 -0.14 -20.82
C GLU A 324 -16.88 0.96 -20.52
N GLN A 325 -15.71 0.94 -21.18
CA GLN A 325 -14.69 1.98 -21.02
C GLN A 325 -15.20 3.36 -21.44
N MET A 326 -15.96 3.43 -22.53
CA MET A 326 -16.55 4.68 -23.01
C MET A 326 -17.63 5.21 -22.08
N GLU A 327 -18.45 4.35 -21.48
CA GLU A 327 -19.44 4.76 -20.48
C GLU A 327 -18.76 5.37 -19.25
N GLN A 328 -17.71 4.73 -18.74
CA GLN A 328 -16.92 5.26 -17.64
C GLN A 328 -16.20 6.56 -17.98
N ALA A 329 -15.60 6.65 -19.18
CA ALA A 329 -14.93 7.86 -19.64
C ALA A 329 -15.91 9.03 -19.76
N LYS A 330 -17.13 8.79 -20.26
CA LYS A 330 -18.20 9.80 -20.29
C LYS A 330 -18.61 10.22 -18.88
N GLU A 331 -18.81 9.28 -17.96
CA GLU A 331 -19.14 9.62 -16.58
C GLU A 331 -18.03 10.47 -15.92
N ALA A 332 -16.77 10.05 -16.09
CA ALA A 332 -15.61 10.79 -15.60
C ALA A 332 -15.53 12.21 -16.21
N GLN A 333 -15.78 12.36 -17.50
CA GLN A 333 -15.79 13.67 -18.18
C GLN A 333 -16.83 14.63 -17.59
N HIS A 334 -17.99 14.12 -17.15
CA HIS A 334 -19.00 14.95 -16.49
C HIS A 334 -18.64 15.27 -15.04
N ARG A 335 -18.00 14.32 -14.34
CA ARG A 335 -17.65 14.44 -12.92
C ARG A 335 -16.40 15.28 -12.65
N LEU A 336 -15.40 15.20 -13.51
CA LEU A 336 -14.10 15.87 -13.36
C LEU A 336 -14.25 17.39 -13.10
N PRO A 337 -14.99 18.16 -13.93
CA PRO A 337 -15.18 19.59 -13.69
C PRO A 337 -15.86 19.90 -12.35
N LEU A 338 -16.86 19.08 -11.95
CA LEU A 338 -17.52 19.23 -10.65
C LEU A 338 -16.56 18.96 -9.49
N MET A 339 -15.68 17.96 -9.65
CA MET A 339 -14.67 17.61 -8.67
C MET A 339 -13.62 18.72 -8.52
N GLU A 340 -13.20 19.35 -9.62
CA GLU A 340 -12.30 20.51 -9.61
C GLU A 340 -12.91 21.69 -8.84
N VAL A 341 -14.18 22.03 -9.12
CA VAL A 341 -14.91 23.08 -8.38
C VAL A 341 -15.00 22.75 -6.89
N HIS A 342 -15.36 21.51 -6.53
CA HIS A 342 -15.41 21.10 -5.13
C HIS A 342 -14.04 21.13 -4.44
N LEU A 343 -12.97 20.78 -5.15
CA LEU A 343 -11.59 20.85 -4.65
C LEU A 343 -11.17 22.31 -4.39
N GLU A 344 -11.51 23.24 -5.29
CA GLU A 344 -11.25 24.66 -5.10
C GLU A 344 -12.03 25.22 -3.89
N ASP A 345 -13.30 24.88 -3.77
CA ASP A 345 -14.12 25.26 -2.62
C ASP A 345 -13.58 24.70 -1.30
N ALA A 346 -13.14 23.44 -1.31
CA ALA A 346 -12.51 22.80 -0.16
C ALA A 346 -11.20 23.50 0.21
N ARG A 347 -10.33 23.81 -0.77
CA ARG A 347 -9.08 24.57 -0.57
C ARG A 347 -9.36 25.94 0.05
N ARG A 348 -10.37 26.66 -0.45
CA ARG A 348 -10.78 27.96 0.07
C ARG A 348 -11.29 27.89 1.50
N LYS A 349 -12.12 26.88 1.82
CA LYS A 349 -12.59 26.61 3.19
C LYS A 349 -11.42 26.30 4.13
N VAL A 350 -10.49 25.45 3.71
CA VAL A 350 -9.28 25.12 4.50
C VAL A 350 -8.44 26.37 4.76
N SER A 351 -8.21 27.23 3.77
CA SER A 351 -7.50 28.50 3.95
C SER A 351 -8.18 29.38 5.00
N THR A 352 -9.51 29.52 4.89
CA THR A 352 -10.31 30.35 5.82
C THR A 352 -10.25 29.79 7.26
N LEU A 353 -10.31 28.46 7.42
CA LEU A 353 -10.20 27.82 8.72
C LEU A 353 -8.80 27.99 9.33
N ARG A 354 -7.74 27.91 8.51
CA ARG A 354 -6.35 28.17 8.94
C ARG A 354 -6.18 29.61 9.45
N GLU A 355 -6.72 30.59 8.75
CA GLU A 355 -6.69 32.00 9.19
C GLU A 355 -7.43 32.20 10.51
N LYS A 356 -8.64 31.62 10.64
CA LYS A 356 -9.41 31.68 11.90
C LYS A 356 -8.66 31.01 13.06
N ALA A 357 -8.05 29.85 12.82
CA ALA A 357 -7.26 29.13 13.82
C ALA A 357 -6.05 29.95 14.28
N ALA A 358 -5.33 30.60 13.36
CA ALA A 358 -4.24 31.50 13.69
C ALA A 358 -4.73 32.69 14.54
N GLY A 359 -5.85 33.31 14.17
CA GLY A 359 -6.45 34.40 14.95
C GLY A 359 -6.86 33.98 16.37
N LEU A 360 -7.45 32.79 16.52
CA LEU A 360 -7.80 32.23 17.83
C LEU A 360 -6.57 31.92 18.68
N LYS A 361 -5.49 31.41 18.07
CA LYS A 361 -4.21 31.15 18.76
C LYS A 361 -3.64 32.44 19.34
N THR A 362 -3.54 33.50 18.55
CA THR A 362 -3.08 34.82 18.99
C THR A 362 -3.95 35.39 20.11
N LYS A 363 -5.28 35.25 20.00
CA LYS A 363 -6.21 35.70 21.06
C LYS A 363 -6.00 34.92 22.36
N ASN A 364 -5.78 33.61 22.28
CA ASN A 364 -5.54 32.75 23.44
C ASN A 364 -4.23 33.12 24.14
N GLU A 365 -3.15 33.36 23.39
CA GLU A 365 -1.87 33.85 23.94
C GLU A 365 -2.05 35.18 24.68
N ARG A 366 -2.78 36.14 24.09
CA ARG A 366 -3.08 37.43 24.72
C ARG A 366 -3.89 37.27 26.01
N LEU A 367 -4.88 36.37 26.04
CA LEU A 367 -5.66 36.07 27.24
C LEU A 367 -4.81 35.43 28.34
N LYS A 368 -3.91 34.51 27.99
CA LYS A 368 -2.95 33.90 28.94
C LYS A 368 -2.04 34.96 29.57
N GLU A 369 -1.54 35.90 28.78
CA GLU A 369 -0.75 37.02 29.30
C GLU A 369 -1.54 37.92 30.25
N GLN A 370 -2.79 38.25 29.90
CA GLN A 370 -3.67 39.06 30.76
C GLN A 370 -3.97 38.35 32.09
N LEU A 371 -4.26 37.05 32.04
CA LEU A 371 -4.52 36.23 33.23
C LEU A 371 -3.29 36.19 34.15
N SER A 372 -2.09 36.00 33.58
CA SER A 372 -0.82 36.05 34.31
C SER A 372 -0.57 37.40 34.97
N LYS A 373 -0.85 38.51 34.27
CA LYS A 373 -0.74 39.87 34.83
C LYS A 373 -1.73 40.08 35.99
N GLN A 374 -2.99 39.66 35.85
CA GLN A 374 -3.99 39.76 36.92
C GLN A 374 -3.60 38.90 38.15
N GLN A 375 -3.13 37.68 37.96
CA GLN A 375 -2.66 36.83 39.06
C GLN A 375 -1.48 37.45 39.81
N LYS A 376 -0.52 38.07 39.11
CA LYS A 376 0.60 38.80 39.73
C LYS A 376 0.12 40.03 40.52
N GLN A 377 -0.86 40.77 40.00
CA GLN A 377 -1.46 41.91 40.70
C GLN A 377 -2.27 41.48 41.93
N GLY A 378 -3.06 40.42 41.82
CA GLY A 378 -3.80 39.82 42.94
C GLY A 378 -2.87 39.34 44.07
N ARG A 379 -1.77 38.66 43.73
CA ARG A 379 -0.72 38.29 44.70
C ARG A 379 -0.11 39.53 45.37
N LYS A 380 0.26 40.57 44.62
CA LYS A 380 0.79 41.83 45.19
C LYS A 380 -0.22 42.53 46.12
N ALA A 381 -1.49 42.55 45.76
CA ALA A 381 -2.55 43.15 46.58
C ALA A 381 -2.81 42.36 47.87
N TRP A 382 -2.75 41.02 47.80
CA TRP A 382 -2.83 40.14 48.96
C TRP A 382 -1.65 40.36 49.91
N TRP A 383 -0.41 40.37 49.39
CA TRP A 383 0.80 40.66 50.19
C TRP A 383 0.74 42.04 50.88
N LYS A 384 0.23 43.07 50.20
CA LYS A 384 0.05 44.41 50.81
C LYS A 384 -0.99 44.41 51.93
N ARG A 385 -2.06 43.62 51.83
CA ARG A 385 -3.10 43.52 52.89
C ARG A 385 -2.63 42.70 54.08
N SER A 386 -1.78 41.70 53.88
CA SER A 386 -1.27 40.85 54.96
C SER A 386 -0.16 41.50 55.82
N PHE A 387 0.44 42.61 55.38
CA PHE A 387 1.44 43.38 56.14
C PHE A 387 0.86 44.62 56.87
N LEU A 388 -0.43 44.88 56.70
CA LEU A 388 -1.16 46.00 57.35
C LEU A 388 -2.08 45.51 58.49
N ARG A 389 -1.90 44.27 58.94
CA ARG A 389 -2.38 43.72 60.22
C ARG A 389 -1.16 43.32 61.02
#